data_AF-A0A7X1E472-F1
#
_entry.id   AF-A0A7X1E472-F1
#
_cell.length_a   1.000
_cell.length_b   1.000
_cell.length_c   1.000
_cell.angle_alpha   90.00
_cell.angle_beta   90.00
_cell.angle_gamma   90.00
#
_symmetry.space_group_name_H-M   'P 1'
#
loop_
_entity.id
_entity.type
_entity.pdbx_description
1 polymer ?
#
loop_
_entity_poly.entity_id
_entity_poly.type
_entity_poly.pdbx_seq_one_letter_code
_entity_poly.pdbx_strand_id
1 'polypeptide(L)'
;MKLAGHKGRQAFTLLEVMIALGIMAMALASASICLRMGMMQYDTARSTNYATQILQNEAERIRLLSWSEIENLPSAARFSPIDRSNNKYQFKRILENYNGSDDIKRIWLIANWKGLKGEPHQLKITFNYARDGAFDYLYGSNS
;
A
#
# COMPACT_ATOMS: atom_id res chain seq x y z
N MET A 1 -72.73 -22.29 -2.98
CA MET A 1 -71.80 -21.99 -1.86
C MET A 1 -70.48 -22.68 -2.18
N LYS A 2 -69.42 -21.91 -2.49
CA LYS A 2 -68.12 -22.42 -3.00
C LYS A 2 -67.37 -23.17 -1.90
N LEU A 3 -66.96 -24.41 -2.16
CA LEU A 3 -66.09 -25.20 -1.29
C LEU A 3 -64.66 -24.66 -1.40
N ALA A 4 -64.10 -24.24 -0.26
CA ALA A 4 -62.74 -23.76 -0.14
C ALA A 4 -61.76 -24.94 -0.23
N GLY A 5 -61.05 -25.06 -1.36
CA GLY A 5 -59.98 -26.02 -1.55
C GLY A 5 -58.80 -25.71 -0.61
N HIS A 6 -58.50 -26.63 0.30
CA HIS A 6 -57.27 -26.59 1.08
C HIS A 6 -56.08 -26.81 0.14
N LYS A 7 -55.25 -25.77 -0.04
CA LYS A 7 -53.91 -25.92 -0.61
C LYS A 7 -53.07 -26.70 0.41
N GLY A 8 -52.88 -27.99 0.17
CA GLY A 8 -51.99 -28.82 0.99
C GLY A 8 -50.58 -28.23 1.02
N ARG A 9 -50.03 -28.02 2.22
CA ARG A 9 -48.60 -27.72 2.42
C ARG A 9 -47.80 -28.92 1.95
N GLN A 10 -47.14 -28.81 0.80
CA GLN A 10 -46.19 -29.81 0.34
C GLN A 10 -44.89 -29.67 1.14
N ALA A 11 -44.38 -30.78 1.66
CA ALA A 11 -43.06 -30.85 2.29
C ALA A 11 -41.97 -30.89 1.20
N PHE A 12 -40.80 -30.33 1.50
CA PHE A 12 -39.65 -30.34 0.58
C PHE A 12 -39.17 -31.76 0.29
N THR A 13 -38.71 -31.99 -0.94
CA THR A 13 -38.10 -33.27 -1.30
C THR A 13 -36.67 -33.36 -0.79
N LEU A 14 -36.21 -34.58 -0.50
CA LEU A 14 -34.83 -34.79 -0.05
C LEU A 14 -33.80 -34.28 -1.07
N LEU A 15 -34.10 -34.43 -2.37
CA LEU A 15 -33.28 -33.91 -3.45
C LEU A 15 -33.16 -32.38 -3.41
N GLU A 16 -34.27 -31.67 -3.19
CA GLU A 16 -34.30 -30.22 -3.09
C GLU A 16 -33.46 -29.71 -1.92
N VAL A 17 -33.54 -30.37 -0.76
CA VAL A 17 -32.71 -30.05 0.40
C VAL A 17 -31.22 -30.28 0.10
N MET A 18 -30.87 -31.37 -0.58
CA MET A 18 -29.48 -31.64 -0.98
C MET A 18 -28.93 -30.58 -1.93
N ILE A 19 -29.73 -30.14 -2.92
CA ILE A 19 -29.34 -29.07 -3.84
C ILE A 19 -29.19 -27.75 -3.09
N ALA A 20 -30.14 -27.40 -2.21
CA ALA A 20 -30.08 -26.17 -1.41
C ALA A 20 -28.84 -26.12 -0.51
N LEU A 21 -28.50 -27.25 0.15
CA LEU A 21 -27.27 -27.38 0.93
C LEU A 21 -26.02 -27.20 0.07
N GLY A 22 -26.00 -27.77 -1.14
CA GLY A 22 -24.89 -27.58 -2.08
C GLY A 22 -24.69 -26.13 -2.49
N ILE A 23 -25.78 -25.43 -2.83
CA ILE A 23 -25.74 -24.00 -3.19
C ILE A 23 -25.28 -23.15 -1.99
N MET A 24 -25.78 -23.43 -0.78
CA MET A 24 -25.35 -22.72 0.43
C MET A 24 -23.85 -22.95 0.73
N ALA A 25 -23.37 -24.18 0.60
CA ALA A 25 -21.96 -24.49 0.80
C ALA A 25 -21.06 -23.73 -0.19
N MET A 26 -21.45 -23.67 -1.46
CA MET A 26 -20.74 -22.88 -2.47
C MET A 26 -20.79 -21.38 -2.15
N ALA A 27 -21.94 -20.85 -1.74
CA ALA A 27 -22.09 -19.43 -1.40
C ALA A 27 -21.19 -19.02 -0.21
N LEU A 28 -21.14 -19.84 0.85
CA LEU A 28 -20.29 -19.58 2.01
C LEU A 28 -18.80 -19.70 1.67
N ALA A 29 -18.42 -20.64 0.79
CA ALA A 29 -17.05 -20.77 0.32
C ALA A 29 -16.62 -19.53 -0.48
N SER A 30 -17.45 -19.07 -1.42
CA SER A 30 -17.18 -17.85 -2.21
C SER A 30 -17.10 -16.60 -1.33
N ALA A 31 -18.00 -16.44 -0.36
CA ALA A 31 -17.97 -15.32 0.58
C ALA A 31 -16.67 -15.31 1.41
N SER A 32 -16.24 -16.48 1.87
CA SER A 32 -15.00 -16.64 2.64
C SER A 32 -13.76 -16.26 1.82
N ILE A 33 -13.71 -16.64 0.54
CA ILE A 33 -12.61 -16.28 -0.36
C ILE A 33 -12.59 -14.77 -0.62
N CYS A 34 -13.76 -14.18 -0.90
CA CYS A 34 -13.90 -12.73 -1.11
C CYS A 34 -13.39 -11.94 0.10
N LEU A 35 -13.81 -12.32 1.31
CA LEU A 35 -13.37 -11.66 2.55
C LEU A 35 -11.86 -11.75 2.75
N ARG A 36 -11.25 -12.92 2.46
CA ARG A 36 -9.78 -13.07 2.51
C ARG A 36 -9.07 -12.14 1.54
N MET A 37 -9.56 -12.04 0.30
CA MET A 37 -8.98 -11.13 -0.70
C MET A 37 -9.12 -9.67 -0.27
N GLY A 38 -10.28 -9.26 0.26
CA GLY A 38 -10.52 -7.92 0.76
C GLY A 38 -9.58 -7.52 1.90
N MET A 39 -9.36 -8.42 2.87
CA MET A 39 -8.42 -8.17 3.97
C MET A 39 -6.98 -8.00 3.49
N MET A 40 -6.55 -8.78 2.49
CA MET A 40 -5.22 -8.65 1.91
C MET A 40 -5.04 -7.30 1.22
N GLN A 41 -6.02 -6.87 0.42
CA GLN A 41 -5.99 -5.56 -0.24
C GLN A 41 -6.00 -4.41 0.78
N TYR A 42 -6.78 -4.55 1.85
CA TYR A 42 -6.85 -3.57 2.92
C TYR A 42 -5.50 -3.39 3.65
N ASP A 43 -4.81 -4.48 4.00
CA ASP A 43 -3.49 -4.38 4.63
C ASP A 43 -2.47 -3.74 3.70
N THR A 44 -2.46 -4.14 2.42
CA THR A 44 -1.59 -3.54 1.41
C THR A 44 -1.85 -2.04 1.32
N ALA A 45 -3.11 -1.62 1.19
CA ALA A 45 -3.47 -0.19 1.13
C ALA A 45 -3.02 0.58 2.39
N ARG A 46 -3.23 0.02 3.58
CA ARG A 46 -2.77 0.61 4.83
C ARG A 46 -1.26 0.74 4.89
N SER A 47 -0.53 -0.30 4.46
CA SER A 47 0.93 -0.33 4.46
C SER A 47 1.52 0.70 3.50
N THR A 48 0.92 0.86 2.32
CA THR A 48 1.31 1.85 1.32
C THR A 48 1.03 3.26 1.80
N ASN A 49 -0.14 3.51 2.40
CA ASN A 49 -0.48 4.82 2.97
C ASN A 49 0.50 5.22 4.07
N TYR A 50 0.84 4.29 4.96
CA TYR A 50 1.83 4.55 6.00
C TYR A 50 3.22 4.85 5.41
N ALA A 51 3.71 4.02 4.49
CA ALA A 51 4.98 4.26 3.82
C ALA A 51 5.00 5.62 3.12
N THR A 52 3.93 5.97 2.41
CA THR A 52 3.77 7.25 1.71
C THR A 52 3.87 8.43 2.65
N GLN A 53 3.14 8.42 3.78
CA GLN A 53 3.21 9.50 4.77
C GLN A 53 4.62 9.70 5.31
N ILE A 54 5.34 8.61 5.62
CA ILE A 54 6.71 8.70 6.11
C ILE A 54 7.67 9.25 5.04
N LEU A 55 7.54 8.78 3.79
CA LEU A 55 8.35 9.30 2.69
C LEU A 55 8.04 10.77 2.39
N GLN A 56 6.78 11.19 2.50
CA GLN A 56 6.36 12.58 2.34
C GLN A 56 6.93 13.46 3.45
N ASN A 57 6.83 13.04 4.71
CA ASN A 57 7.41 13.78 5.83
C ASN A 57 8.94 13.96 5.69
N GLU A 58 9.66 12.92 5.22
CA GLU A 58 11.09 13.06 4.94
C GLU A 58 11.36 13.95 3.73
N ALA A 59 10.53 13.91 2.69
CA ALA A 59 10.64 14.83 1.56
C ALA A 59 10.43 16.28 1.98
N GLU A 60 9.43 16.55 2.83
CA GLU A 60 9.17 17.87 3.42
C GLU A 60 10.33 18.32 4.31
N ARG A 61 10.86 17.41 5.14
CA ARG A 61 12.04 17.70 5.96
C ARG A 61 13.25 18.10 5.12
N ILE A 62 13.51 17.39 4.02
CA ILE A 62 14.59 17.71 3.09
C ILE A 62 14.34 19.05 2.39
N ARG A 63 13.09 19.33 2.04
CA ARG A 63 12.70 20.60 1.42
C ARG A 63 12.93 21.82 2.31
N LEU A 64 12.96 21.64 3.63
CA LEU A 64 13.27 22.69 4.60
C LEU A 64 14.77 22.92 4.80
N LEU A 65 15.63 22.04 4.27
CA LEU A 65 17.08 22.18 4.42
C LEU A 65 17.64 23.22 3.46
N SER A 66 18.61 24.00 3.92
CA SER A 66 19.42 24.85 3.05
C SER A 66 20.30 24.02 2.11
N TRP A 67 20.76 24.64 1.02
CA TRP A 67 21.65 23.98 0.06
C TRP A 67 22.91 23.39 0.72
N SER A 68 23.55 24.16 1.61
CA SER A 68 24.73 23.72 2.36
C SER A 68 24.44 22.53 3.30
N GLU A 69 23.24 22.45 3.86
CA GLU A 69 22.86 21.31 4.71
C GLU A 69 22.66 20.04 3.89
N ILE A 70 22.07 20.15 2.70
CA ILE A 70 21.88 19.03 1.78
C ILE A 70 23.22 18.51 1.26
N GLU A 71 24.16 19.39 0.97
CA GLU A 71 25.50 19.01 0.50
C GLU A 71 26.29 18.24 1.57
N ASN A 72 26.05 18.54 2.84
CA ASN A 72 26.65 17.82 3.97
C ASN A 72 25.95 16.50 4.29
N LEU A 73 24.83 16.16 3.64
CA LEU A 73 24.18 14.87 3.87
C LEU A 73 24.97 13.73 3.22
N PRO A 74 25.01 12.55 3.88
CA PRO A 74 25.60 11.36 3.28
C PRO A 74 24.82 10.94 2.02
N SER A 75 25.54 10.50 0.99
CA SER A 75 24.99 10.05 -0.30
C SER A 75 23.97 8.90 -0.16
N ALA A 76 24.05 8.11 0.91
CA ALA A 76 23.01 7.18 1.28
C ALA A 76 22.86 7.10 2.80
N ALA A 77 21.61 7.18 3.28
CA ALA A 77 21.31 7.01 4.70
C ALA A 77 20.03 6.22 4.90
N ARG A 78 19.99 5.44 5.98
CA ARG A 78 18.73 4.90 6.50
C ARG A 78 18.13 5.90 7.48
N PHE A 79 16.81 6.03 7.45
CA PHE A 79 16.09 6.85 8.42
C PHE A 79 14.97 6.03 9.04
N SER A 80 14.49 6.47 10.20
CA SER A 80 13.38 5.82 10.91
C SER A 80 12.35 6.88 11.26
N PRO A 81 11.06 6.55 11.18
CA PRO A 81 10.01 7.47 11.58
C PRO A 81 10.07 7.73 13.10
N ILE A 82 9.77 8.96 13.49
CA ILE A 82 9.86 9.44 14.88
C ILE A 82 8.89 8.67 15.80
N ASP A 83 7.71 8.28 15.29
CA ASP A 83 6.61 7.80 16.14
C ASP A 83 6.44 6.27 16.18
N ARG A 84 7.11 5.52 15.30
CA ARG A 84 7.01 4.05 15.23
C ARG A 84 8.25 3.40 14.65
N SER A 85 9.19 3.02 15.51
CA SER A 85 10.26 2.10 15.11
C SER A 85 9.68 0.70 14.89
N ASN A 86 9.09 0.47 13.71
CA ASN A 86 8.57 -0.84 13.34
C ASN A 86 9.55 -1.51 12.38
N ASN A 87 10.23 -2.56 12.84
CA ASN A 87 11.22 -3.32 12.06
C ASN A 87 10.66 -3.94 10.77
N LYS A 88 9.34 -3.88 10.55
CA LYS A 88 8.67 -4.25 9.30
C LYS A 88 9.09 -3.38 8.11
N TYR A 89 9.44 -2.12 8.34
CA TYR A 89 9.74 -1.14 7.28
C TYR A 89 11.22 -0.76 7.28
N GLN A 90 11.80 -0.69 6.09
CA GLN A 90 13.15 -0.18 5.87
C GLN A 90 13.08 1.05 4.96
N PHE A 91 13.47 2.20 5.50
CA PHE A 91 13.51 3.46 4.76
C PHE A 91 14.95 3.84 4.43
N LYS A 92 15.17 4.27 3.19
CA LYS A 92 16.48 4.69 2.67
C LYS A 92 16.32 5.96 1.86
N ARG A 93 17.25 6.89 2.07
CA ARG A 93 17.48 8.07 1.25
C ARG A 93 18.77 7.88 0.45
N ILE A 94 18.76 8.27 -0.82
CA ILE A 94 19.95 8.31 -1.68
C ILE A 94 20.01 9.70 -2.33
N LEU A 95 21.19 10.33 -2.32
CA LEU A 95 21.48 11.60 -2.96
C LEU A 95 22.53 11.38 -4.05
N GLU A 96 22.25 11.89 -5.24
CA GLU A 96 23.13 11.83 -6.40
C GLU A 96 23.15 13.19 -7.11
N ASN A 97 24.27 13.55 -7.73
CA ASN A 97 24.33 14.72 -8.60
C ASN A 97 23.53 14.43 -9.88
N TYR A 98 22.64 15.35 -10.26
CA TYR A 98 21.86 15.20 -11.49
C TYR A 98 22.78 15.43 -12.69
N ASN A 99 23.00 14.39 -13.50
CA ASN A 99 23.86 14.45 -14.70
C ASN A 99 25.27 15.02 -14.44
N GLY A 100 25.82 14.82 -13.23
CA GLY A 100 27.14 15.33 -12.85
C GLY A 100 27.20 16.84 -12.57
N SER A 101 26.06 17.54 -12.55
CA SER A 101 25.99 18.93 -12.11
C SER A 101 26.00 19.02 -10.58
N ASP A 102 26.80 19.95 -10.05
CA ASP A 102 26.84 20.27 -8.62
C ASP A 102 25.75 21.27 -8.21
N ASP A 103 24.94 21.77 -9.14
CA ASP A 103 23.86 22.74 -8.83
C ASP A 103 22.50 22.05 -8.63
N ILE A 104 22.38 20.76 -8.95
CA ILE A 104 21.15 19.99 -8.81
C ILE A 104 21.46 18.62 -8.18
N LYS A 105 20.82 18.33 -7.05
CA LYS A 105 20.82 17.00 -6.42
C LYS A 105 19.53 16.26 -6.76
N ARG A 106 19.64 15.04 -7.24
CA ARG A 106 18.53 14.09 -7.32
C ARG A 106 18.45 13.31 -6.02
N ILE A 107 17.25 13.28 -5.44
CA ILE A 107 17.00 12.62 -4.16
C ILE A 107 16.01 11.49 -4.39
N TRP A 108 16.42 10.28 -4.00
CA TRP A 108 15.59 9.09 -4.01
C TRP A 108 15.22 8.72 -2.58
N LEU A 109 13.91 8.62 -2.33
CA LEU A 109 13.37 8.11 -1.08
C LEU A 109 12.72 6.75 -1.35
N ILE A 110 13.17 5.73 -0.63
CA ILE A 110 12.78 4.34 -0.87
C ILE A 110 12.28 3.75 0.44
N ALA A 111 11.06 3.21 0.42
CA ALA A 111 10.52 2.37 1.48
C ALA A 111 10.43 0.92 0.98
N ASN A 112 10.92 -0.02 1.79
CA ASN A 112 10.77 -1.45 1.55
C ASN A 112 10.07 -2.10 2.75
N TRP A 113 9.11 -2.98 2.49
CA TRP A 113 8.46 -3.76 3.54
C TRP A 113 8.04 -5.13 3.02
N LYS A 114 7.67 -6.03 3.92
CA LYS A 114 7.05 -7.31 3.57
C LYS A 114 5.54 -7.25 3.82
N GLY A 115 4.76 -7.69 2.84
CA GLY A 115 3.31 -7.83 2.95
C GLY A 115 2.90 -9.03 3.82
N LEU A 116 1.61 -9.25 3.97
CA LEU A 116 1.05 -10.33 4.81
C LEU A 116 1.47 -11.73 4.36
N LYS A 117 1.71 -11.96 3.07
CA LYS A 117 2.21 -13.25 2.56
C LYS A 117 3.74 -13.31 2.52
N GLY A 118 4.42 -12.29 3.07
CA GLY A 118 5.87 -12.17 3.05
C GLY A 118 6.42 -11.60 1.74
N GLU A 119 5.56 -11.21 0.79
CA GLU A 119 5.97 -10.64 -0.48
C GLU A 119 6.64 -9.27 -0.28
N PRO A 120 7.79 -9.02 -0.93
CA PRO A 120 8.47 -7.74 -0.81
C PRO A 120 7.69 -6.67 -1.59
N HIS A 121 7.45 -5.54 -0.94
CA HIS A 121 6.87 -4.34 -1.54
C HIS A 121 7.88 -3.20 -1.47
N GLN A 122 7.90 -2.39 -2.52
CA GLN A 122 8.74 -1.20 -2.61
C GLN A 122 7.91 0.01 -3.05
N LEU A 123 8.15 1.14 -2.37
CA LEU A 123 7.64 2.44 -2.78
C LEU A 123 8.83 3.39 -2.95
N LYS A 124 8.82 4.16 -4.03
CA LYS A 124 9.90 5.05 -4.40
C LYS A 124 9.37 6.43 -4.78
N ILE A 125 9.90 7.47 -4.14
CA ILE A 125 9.62 8.87 -4.46
C ILE A 125 10.92 9.51 -4.90
N THR A 126 10.86 10.29 -5.98
CA THR A 126 12.02 10.98 -6.55
C THR A 126 11.72 12.44 -6.73
N PHE A 127 12.64 13.29 -6.35
CA PHE A 127 12.56 14.72 -6.63
C PHE A 127 13.96 15.30 -6.84
N ASN A 128 14.01 16.39 -7.59
CA ASN A 128 15.24 17.14 -7.80
C ASN A 128 15.25 18.37 -6.88
N TYR A 129 16.42 18.69 -6.33
CA TYR A 129 16.68 19.84 -5.50
C TYR A 129 17.74 20.70 -6.18
N ALA A 130 17.38 21.88 -6.64
CA ALA A 130 18.30 22.83 -7.26
C ALA A 130 18.79 23.88 -6.25
N ARG A 131 20.01 24.39 -6.45
CA ARG A 131 20.61 25.46 -5.63
C ARG A 131 19.74 26.72 -5.55
N ASP A 132 19.00 27.02 -6.62
CA ASP A 132 18.06 28.15 -6.73
C ASP A 132 16.60 27.82 -6.34
N GLY A 133 16.33 26.67 -5.71
CA GLY A 133 15.01 26.36 -5.12
C GLY A 133 13.92 25.90 -6.09
N ALA A 134 14.26 25.54 -7.34
CA ALA A 134 13.32 24.90 -8.26
C ALA A 134 13.13 23.41 -7.93
N PHE A 135 11.90 23.01 -7.62
CA PHE A 135 11.49 21.64 -7.32
C PHE A 135 10.76 21.03 -8.52
N ASP A 136 11.16 19.84 -8.97
CA ASP A 136 10.41 19.05 -9.95
C ASP A 136 10.13 17.65 -9.39
N TYR A 137 8.86 17.21 -9.47
CA TYR A 137 8.36 15.97 -8.90
C TYR A 137 8.12 14.94 -10.00
N LEU A 138 8.91 13.87 -10.01
CA LEU A 138 8.66 12.72 -10.87
C LEU A 138 8.14 11.57 -10.01
N TYR A 139 6.83 11.35 -10.04
CA TYR A 139 6.21 10.15 -9.47
C TYR A 139 6.38 8.98 -10.45
N GLY A 140 7.09 7.93 -10.01
CA GLY A 140 7.23 6.69 -10.76
C GLY A 140 6.99 5.50 -9.85
N SER A 141 5.89 4.77 -10.06
CA SER A 141 5.69 3.45 -9.50
C SER A 141 6.18 2.41 -10.50
N ASN A 142 7.25 1.69 -10.19
CA ASN A 142 7.53 0.44 -10.89
C ASN A 142 6.78 -0.67 -10.16
N SER A 143 5.76 -1.18 -10.84
CA SER A 143 4.99 -2.39 -10.51
C SER A 143 5.88 -3.62 -10.40
#